data_AF-A0A7S4A3N4-F1
#
_entry.id   AF-A0A7S4A3N4-F1
#
_cell.length_a   1.000
_cell.length_b   1.000
_cell.length_c   1.000
_cell.angle_alpha   90.00
_cell.angle_beta   90.00
_cell.angle_gamma   90.00
#
_symmetry.space_group_name_H-M   'P 1'
#
loop_
_entity.id
_entity.type
_entity.pdbx_description
1 polymer ?
#
loop_
_entity_poly.entity_id
_entity_poly.type
_entity_poly.pdbx_seq_one_letter_code
_entity_poly.pdbx_strand_id
1 'polypeptide(L)'
;MDADQKQRIAANKAAALAKLAAKKKRKSDQAATQPKKPRTADDCDTCGALADAAFRTAFSIQTCNACRRRDPSLDLLNATDAARTYLLPQATLKCLPTLERENPRQPTWTPMRLFLRRHLVEHANRRWGDEAGLEAERRRRAAAKVKRDDAKAKDFFS
;
A
#
# COMPACT_ATOMS: atom_id res chain seq x y z
N MET A 1 -34.00 -6.91 36.63
CA MET A 1 -32.84 -7.81 36.45
C MET A 1 -32.23 -8.04 37.81
N ASP A 2 -32.50 -9.20 38.38
CA ASP A 2 -32.09 -9.59 39.73
C ASP A 2 -30.55 -9.64 39.87
N ALA A 3 -30.03 -9.28 41.05
CA ALA A 3 -28.58 -9.21 41.28
C ALA A 3 -27.90 -10.58 41.07
N ASP A 4 -28.61 -11.65 41.43
CA ASP A 4 -28.17 -13.04 41.27
C ASP A 4 -27.97 -13.42 39.79
N GLN A 5 -28.91 -13.03 38.92
CA GLN A 5 -28.83 -13.30 37.49
C GLN A 5 -27.62 -12.60 36.84
N LYS A 6 -27.31 -11.37 37.25
CA LYS A 6 -26.12 -10.64 36.76
C LYS A 6 -24.82 -11.31 37.20
N GLN A 7 -24.77 -11.81 38.43
CA GLN A 7 -23.61 -12.48 39.00
C GLN A 7 -23.33 -13.81 38.29
N ARG A 8 -24.38 -14.57 37.96
CA ARG A 8 -24.30 -15.81 37.16
C ARG A 8 -23.82 -15.57 35.72
N ILE A 9 -24.34 -14.52 35.07
CA ILE A 9 -23.88 -14.13 33.73
C ILE A 9 -22.40 -13.73 33.74
N ALA A 10 -21.97 -12.95 34.74
CA ALA A 10 -20.57 -12.53 34.90
C ALA A 10 -19.63 -13.72 35.13
N ALA A 11 -20.01 -14.67 36.00
CA ALA A 11 -19.25 -15.89 36.25
C ALA A 11 -19.09 -16.76 34.99
N ASN A 12 -20.18 -16.95 34.24
CA ASN A 12 -20.15 -17.70 32.98
C ASN A 12 -19.26 -17.03 31.92
N LYS A 13 -19.30 -15.69 31.83
CA LYS A 13 -18.44 -14.91 30.94
C LYS A 13 -16.97 -15.03 31.34
N ALA A 14 -16.64 -14.95 32.62
CA ALA A 14 -15.28 -15.12 33.12
C ALA A 14 -14.72 -16.52 32.79
N ALA A 15 -15.53 -17.57 33.01
CA ALA A 15 -15.17 -18.95 32.67
C ALA A 15 -14.94 -19.14 31.16
N ALA A 16 -15.78 -18.52 30.30
CA ALA A 16 -15.60 -18.54 28.86
C ALA A 16 -14.31 -17.83 28.41
N LEU A 17 -14.01 -16.67 28.98
CA LEU A 17 -12.78 -15.92 28.70
C LEU A 17 -11.53 -16.70 29.14
N ALA A 18 -11.56 -17.36 30.31
CA ALA A 18 -10.47 -18.21 30.78
C ALA A 18 -10.21 -19.40 29.85
N LYS A 19 -11.26 -20.06 29.36
CA LYS A 19 -11.15 -21.14 28.36
C LYS A 19 -10.55 -20.65 27.05
N LEU A 20 -10.94 -19.47 26.57
CA LEU A 20 -10.38 -18.85 25.36
C LEU A 20 -8.90 -18.51 25.54
N ALA A 21 -8.52 -17.93 26.69
CA ALA A 21 -7.14 -17.61 27.01
C ALA A 21 -6.26 -18.87 27.08
N ALA A 22 -6.72 -19.93 27.75
CA ALA A 22 -6.03 -21.21 27.83
C ALA A 22 -5.85 -21.86 26.44
N LYS A 23 -6.88 -21.80 25.58
CA LYS A 23 -6.80 -22.28 24.19
C LYS A 23 -5.78 -21.48 23.38
N LYS A 24 -5.72 -20.16 23.54
CA LYS A 24 -4.76 -19.28 22.87
C LYS A 24 -3.33 -19.59 23.31
N LYS A 25 -3.10 -19.79 24.62
CA LYS A 25 -1.81 -20.17 25.19
C LYS A 25 -1.34 -21.54 24.70
N ARG A 26 -2.20 -22.57 24.72
CA ARG A 26 -1.85 -23.90 24.16
C ARG A 26 -1.44 -23.82 22.69
N LYS A 27 -2.11 -22.96 21.90
CA LYS A 27 -1.79 -22.75 20.48
C LYS A 27 -0.46 -22.01 20.28
N SER A 28 -0.12 -21.04 21.13
CA SER A 28 1.19 -20.37 21.08
C SER A 28 2.33 -21.30 21.49
N ASP A 29 2.13 -22.09 22.54
CA ASP A 29 3.14 -23.01 23.05
C ASP A 29 3.44 -24.11 22.02
N GLN A 30 2.39 -24.66 21.37
CA GLN A 30 2.56 -25.61 20.25
C GLN A 30 3.27 -24.99 19.03
N ALA A 31 3.02 -23.71 18.75
CA ALA A 31 3.68 -23.01 17.64
C ALA A 31 5.17 -22.71 17.94
N ALA A 32 5.54 -22.53 19.21
CA ALA A 32 6.92 -22.27 19.63
C ALA A 32 7.82 -23.52 19.55
N THR A 33 7.26 -24.72 19.73
CA THR A 33 8.01 -25.98 19.78
C THR A 33 8.22 -26.62 18.39
N GLN A 34 7.53 -26.15 17.35
CA GLN A 34 7.71 -26.70 16.01
C GLN A 34 8.98 -26.16 15.33
N PRO A 35 9.84 -27.03 14.76
CA PRO A 35 11.00 -26.58 13.99
C PRO A 35 10.52 -25.76 12.79
N LYS A 36 11.04 -24.53 12.66
CA LYS A 36 10.70 -23.66 11.54
C LYS A 36 11.21 -24.30 10.24
N LYS A 37 10.32 -24.51 9.27
CA LYS A 37 10.69 -24.99 7.94
C LYS A 37 11.81 -24.12 7.34
N PRO A 38 12.73 -24.68 6.54
CA PRO A 38 13.68 -23.88 5.79
C PRO A 38 12.93 -22.95 4.82
N ARG A 39 13.46 -21.74 4.60
CA ARG A 39 12.85 -20.78 3.70
C ARG A 39 12.96 -21.24 2.24
N THR A 40 11.87 -21.09 1.49
CA THR A 40 11.83 -21.35 0.06
C THR A 40 11.79 -20.05 -0.74
N ALA A 41 11.92 -20.15 -2.07
CA ALA A 41 11.80 -19.01 -2.98
C ALA A 41 10.38 -18.39 -3.03
N ASP A 42 9.40 -19.01 -2.39
CA ASP A 42 8.03 -18.50 -2.29
C ASP A 42 7.74 -17.87 -0.93
N ASP A 43 8.71 -17.88 -0.03
CA ASP A 43 8.57 -17.24 1.28
C ASP A 43 8.96 -15.76 1.18
N CYS A 44 8.34 -14.95 2.02
CA CYS A 44 8.61 -13.53 2.17
C CYS A 44 9.97 -13.30 2.82
N ASP A 45 10.75 -12.37 2.26
CA ASP A 45 12.09 -12.05 2.74
C ASP A 45 12.09 -11.47 4.16
N THR A 46 11.01 -10.79 4.55
CA THR A 46 10.90 -10.13 5.86
C THR A 46 10.42 -11.06 6.97
N CYS A 47 9.43 -11.92 6.72
CA CYS A 47 8.78 -12.69 7.79
C CYS A 47 8.67 -14.20 7.55
N GLY A 48 9.05 -14.70 6.36
CA GLY A 48 8.98 -16.12 6.02
C GLY A 48 7.57 -16.67 5.78
N ALA A 49 6.53 -15.82 5.79
CA ALA A 49 5.19 -16.22 5.34
C ALA A 49 5.13 -16.32 3.81
N LEU A 50 4.12 -16.98 3.25
CA LEU A 50 3.94 -17.08 1.80
C LEU A 50 3.91 -15.69 1.14
N ALA A 51 4.75 -15.50 0.12
CA ALA A 51 4.87 -14.27 -0.64
C ALA A 51 3.72 -14.11 -1.66
N ASP A 52 3.46 -12.87 -2.07
CA ASP A 52 2.52 -12.55 -3.14
C ASP A 52 3.19 -12.81 -4.50
N ALA A 53 2.82 -13.92 -5.14
CA ALA A 53 3.38 -14.33 -6.43
C ALA A 53 3.19 -13.26 -7.52
N ALA A 54 2.04 -12.58 -7.55
CA ALA A 54 1.78 -11.54 -8.54
C ALA A 54 2.69 -10.32 -8.31
N PHE A 55 2.94 -9.97 -7.05
CA PHE A 55 3.88 -8.91 -6.69
C PHE A 55 5.33 -9.27 -7.05
N ARG A 56 5.73 -10.53 -6.81
CA ARG A 56 7.03 -11.05 -7.19
C ARG A 56 7.22 -11.01 -8.71
N THR A 57 6.23 -11.44 -9.49
CA THR A 57 6.31 -11.40 -10.96
C THR A 57 6.38 -9.97 -11.49
N ALA A 58 5.57 -9.06 -10.94
CA ALA A 58 5.50 -7.68 -11.43
C ALA A 58 6.72 -6.82 -11.06
N PHE A 59 7.32 -7.04 -9.89
CA PHE A 59 8.34 -6.14 -9.34
C PHE A 59 9.62 -6.85 -8.89
N SER A 60 9.70 -8.18 -9.02
CA SER A 60 10.84 -8.99 -8.55
C SER A 60 11.10 -8.85 -7.04
N ILE A 61 10.06 -8.64 -6.23
CA ILE A 61 10.15 -8.49 -4.77
C ILE A 61 9.38 -9.61 -4.07
N GLN A 62 10.07 -10.37 -3.20
CA GLN A 62 9.46 -11.44 -2.39
C GLN A 62 8.87 -10.90 -1.08
N THR A 63 7.64 -10.40 -1.15
CA THR A 63 6.94 -9.87 0.03
C THR A 63 5.54 -10.46 0.19
N CYS A 64 5.10 -10.66 1.43
CA CYS A 64 3.71 -11.00 1.73
C CYS A 64 2.86 -9.74 1.90
N ASN A 65 1.53 -9.89 1.79
CA ASN A 65 0.59 -8.77 1.95
C ASN A 65 0.70 -8.04 3.30
N ALA A 66 1.05 -8.75 4.38
CA ALA A 66 1.19 -8.15 5.70
C ALA A 66 2.45 -7.29 5.81
N CYS A 67 3.57 -7.75 5.25
CA CYS A 67 4.81 -6.97 5.19
C CYS A 67 4.66 -5.77 4.26
N ARG A 68 4.04 -5.96 3.09
CA ARG A 68 3.76 -4.87 2.15
C ARG A 68 3.01 -3.71 2.81
N ARG A 69 1.95 -3.98 3.57
CA ARG A 69 1.15 -2.94 4.24
C ARG A 69 1.92 -2.17 5.33
N ARG A 70 3.04 -2.69 5.81
CA ARG A 70 3.89 -2.02 6.82
C ARG A 70 4.97 -1.15 6.20
N ASP A 71 5.23 -1.30 4.90
CA ASP A 71 6.26 -0.56 4.19
C ASP A 71 5.61 0.32 3.11
N PRO A 72 5.46 1.64 3.35
CA PRO A 72 4.87 2.57 2.39
C PRO A 72 5.61 2.61 1.05
N SER A 73 6.91 2.25 1.00
CA SER A 73 7.66 2.17 -0.27
C SER A 73 7.13 1.09 -1.20
N LEU A 74 6.40 0.11 -0.64
CA LEU A 74 5.78 -0.98 -1.38
C LEU A 74 4.30 -0.71 -1.72
N ASP A 75 3.80 0.48 -1.44
CA ASP A 75 2.47 0.91 -1.85
C ASP A 75 2.34 0.92 -3.38
N LEU A 76 1.13 0.63 -3.84
CA LEU A 76 0.76 0.65 -5.23
C LEU A 76 -0.12 1.87 -5.53
N LEU A 77 0.21 2.60 -6.59
CA LEU A 77 -0.53 3.78 -7.04
C LEU A 77 -1.07 3.55 -8.46
N ASN A 78 -2.26 4.08 -8.76
CA ASN A 78 -2.76 4.09 -10.14
C ASN A 78 -1.98 5.09 -11.00
N ALA A 79 -2.12 4.99 -12.33
CA ALA A 79 -1.41 5.84 -13.29
C ALA A 79 -1.62 7.34 -13.03
N THR A 80 -2.86 7.75 -12.74
CA THR A 80 -3.23 9.16 -12.51
C THR A 80 -2.56 9.72 -11.27
N ASP A 81 -2.60 8.97 -10.16
CA ASP A 81 -1.99 9.36 -8.90
C ASP A 81 -0.47 9.35 -9.00
N ALA A 82 0.12 8.39 -9.71
CA ALA A 82 1.55 8.36 -9.99
C ALA A 82 2.00 9.61 -10.77
N ALA A 83 1.31 9.94 -11.87
CA ALA A 83 1.61 11.12 -12.68
C ALA A 83 1.44 12.42 -11.89
N ARG A 84 0.37 12.56 -11.11
CA ARG A 84 0.08 13.78 -10.33
C ARG A 84 1.02 13.95 -9.14
N THR A 85 1.37 12.86 -8.47
CA THR A 85 2.19 12.89 -7.25
C THR A 85 3.66 13.14 -7.59
N TYR A 86 4.20 12.41 -8.57
CA TYR A 86 5.64 12.42 -8.90
C TYR A 86 5.99 13.30 -10.12
N LEU A 87 4.98 13.94 -10.73
CA LEU A 87 5.12 14.82 -11.90
C LEU A 87 5.84 14.14 -13.08
N LEU A 88 5.73 12.82 -13.19
CA LEU A 88 6.39 12.02 -14.22
C LEU A 88 5.60 12.05 -15.53
N PRO A 89 6.27 12.15 -16.69
CA PRO A 89 5.60 12.04 -17.99
C PRO A 89 5.01 10.65 -18.22
N GLN A 90 3.95 10.59 -19.02
CA GLN A 90 3.32 9.32 -19.40
C GLN A 90 4.29 8.37 -20.12
N ALA A 91 5.24 8.89 -20.90
CA ALA A 91 6.28 8.10 -21.55
C ALA A 91 7.14 7.34 -20.52
N THR A 92 7.54 8.00 -19.43
CA THR A 92 8.29 7.36 -18.34
C THR A 92 7.45 6.29 -17.65
N LEU A 93 6.19 6.60 -17.32
CA LEU A 93 5.29 5.63 -16.67
C LEU A 93 5.06 4.39 -17.54
N LYS A 94 4.98 4.53 -18.87
CA LYS A 94 4.80 3.38 -19.76
C LYS A 94 5.94 2.36 -19.69
N CYS A 95 7.15 2.79 -19.38
CA CYS A 95 8.34 1.94 -19.27
C CYS A 95 8.52 1.30 -17.88
N LEU A 96 7.71 1.67 -16.88
CA LEU A 96 7.84 1.12 -15.53
C LEU A 96 7.13 -0.24 -15.42
N PRO A 97 7.67 -1.17 -14.60
CA PRO A 97 6.96 -2.38 -14.24
C PRO A 97 5.61 -2.05 -13.58
N THR A 98 4.58 -2.82 -13.91
CA THR A 98 3.23 -2.61 -13.38
C THR A 98 2.56 -3.90 -12.96
N LEU A 99 1.68 -3.78 -11.96
CA LEU A 99 0.75 -4.83 -11.58
C LEU A 99 -0.62 -4.51 -12.17
N GLU A 100 -1.17 -5.40 -12.99
CA GLU A 100 -2.50 -5.21 -13.57
C GLU A 100 -3.58 -5.78 -12.67
N ARG A 101 -4.72 -5.08 -12.61
CA ARG A 101 -5.94 -5.48 -11.91
C ARG A 101 -7.15 -5.16 -12.76
N GLU A 102 -8.22 -5.92 -12.55
CA GLU A 102 -9.52 -5.59 -13.14
C GLU A 102 -9.89 -4.15 -12.82
N ASN A 103 -10.49 -3.46 -13.79
CA ASN A 103 -10.86 -2.09 -13.61
C ASN A 103 -12.04 -2.02 -12.61
N PRO A 104 -11.91 -1.29 -11.49
CA PRO A 104 -12.91 -1.30 -10.42
C PRO A 104 -14.24 -0.66 -10.83
N ARG A 105 -14.29 0.08 -11.95
CA ARG A 105 -15.52 0.66 -12.47
C ARG A 105 -16.29 -0.31 -13.37
N GLN A 106 -15.58 -0.98 -14.28
CA GLN A 106 -16.15 -1.92 -15.25
C GLN A 106 -15.08 -2.95 -15.63
N PRO A 107 -15.26 -4.24 -15.30
CA PRO A 107 -14.25 -5.28 -15.60
C PRO A 107 -13.92 -5.44 -17.09
N THR A 108 -14.83 -5.07 -17.99
CA THR A 108 -14.64 -5.13 -19.45
C THR A 108 -13.78 -4.00 -20.02
N TRP A 109 -13.51 -2.96 -19.23
CA TRP A 109 -12.66 -1.85 -19.67
C TRP A 109 -11.17 -2.22 -19.56
N THR A 110 -10.32 -1.35 -20.09
CA THR A 110 -8.86 -1.51 -19.96
C THR A 110 -8.48 -1.75 -18.49
N PRO A 111 -7.69 -2.81 -18.21
CA PRO A 111 -7.24 -3.12 -16.85
C PRO A 111 -6.55 -1.94 -16.19
N MET A 112 -6.74 -1.82 -14.88
CA MET A 112 -6.06 -0.82 -14.07
C MET A 112 -4.60 -1.21 -13.88
N ARG A 113 -3.69 -0.31 -14.27
CA ARG A 113 -2.25 -0.46 -14.04
C ARG A 113 -1.87 0.18 -12.71
N LEU A 114 -1.20 -0.60 -11.87
CA LEU A 114 -0.68 -0.17 -10.58
C LEU A 114 0.86 -0.12 -10.60
N PHE A 115 1.39 1.00 -10.12
CA PHE A 115 2.82 1.32 -10.09
C PHE A 115 3.34 1.23 -8.66
N LEU A 116 4.54 0.68 -8.49
CA LEU A 116 5.22 0.62 -7.21
C LEU A 116 5.75 1.99 -6.78
N ARG A 117 5.40 2.44 -5.57
CA ARG A 117 5.87 3.72 -5.01
C ARG A 117 7.39 3.87 -5.07
N ARG A 118 8.14 2.83 -4.67
CA ARG A 118 9.61 2.82 -4.70
C ARG A 118 10.18 3.20 -6.07
N HIS A 119 9.67 2.60 -7.15
CA HIS A 119 10.10 2.94 -8.51
C HIS A 119 9.74 4.37 -8.88
N LEU A 120 8.55 4.84 -8.49
CA LEU A 120 8.12 6.21 -8.77
C LEU A 120 9.02 7.24 -8.09
N VAL A 121 9.36 7.03 -6.81
CA VAL A 121 10.28 7.88 -6.04
C VAL A 121 11.66 7.90 -6.70
N GLU A 122 12.20 6.73 -7.05
CA GLU A 122 13.50 6.64 -7.71
C GLU A 122 13.54 7.42 -9.03
N HIS A 123 12.52 7.26 -9.88
CA HIS A 123 12.43 7.99 -11.14
C HIS A 123 12.17 9.49 -10.95
N ALA A 124 11.43 9.88 -9.91
CA ALA A 124 11.23 11.28 -9.56
C ALA A 124 12.54 11.92 -9.13
N ASN A 125 13.30 11.26 -8.26
CA ASN A 125 14.61 11.75 -7.80
C ASN A 125 15.59 11.86 -8.98
N ARG A 126 15.63 10.87 -9.88
CA ARG A 126 16.46 10.98 -11.09
C ARG A 126 16.11 12.17 -11.97
N ARG A 127 14.84 12.57 -12.01
CA ARG A 127 14.35 13.68 -12.85
C ARG A 127 14.50 15.04 -12.19
N TRP A 128 14.24 15.11 -10.88
CA TRP A 128 14.13 16.36 -10.13
C TRP A 128 15.27 16.57 -9.13
N GLY A 129 16.22 15.64 -9.06
CA GLY A 129 17.32 15.60 -8.09
C GLY A 129 16.91 14.83 -6.83
N ASP A 130 15.94 15.38 -6.10
CA ASP A 130 15.48 14.87 -4.82
C ASP A 130 14.02 15.32 -4.55
N GLU A 131 13.57 15.10 -3.32
CA GLU A 131 12.24 15.54 -2.87
C GLU A 131 12.10 17.06 -2.89
N ALA A 132 13.16 17.81 -2.56
CA ALA A 132 13.14 19.27 -2.59
C ALA A 132 12.98 19.82 -4.01
N GLY A 133 13.65 19.21 -4.99
CA GLY A 133 13.51 19.55 -6.39
C GLY A 133 12.13 19.21 -6.96
N LEU A 134 11.54 18.07 -6.56
CA LEU A 134 10.15 17.73 -6.92
C LEU A 134 9.16 18.77 -6.38
N GLU A 135 9.37 19.23 -5.15
CA GLU A 135 8.53 20.25 -4.53
C GLU A 135 8.73 21.63 -5.18
N ALA A 136 9.97 22.00 -5.52
CA ALA A 136 10.26 23.20 -6.29
C ALA A 136 9.53 23.23 -7.64
N GLU A 137 9.53 22.09 -8.36
CA GLU A 137 8.80 21.94 -9.61
C GLU A 137 7.28 22.06 -9.41
N ARG A 138 6.74 21.51 -8.31
CA ARG A 138 5.32 21.65 -7.96
C ARG A 138 4.94 23.12 -7.78
N ARG A 139 5.75 23.87 -7.03
CA ARG A 139 5.55 25.32 -6.82
C ARG A 139 5.64 26.10 -8.12
N ARG A 140 6.62 25.78 -8.99
CA ARG A 140 6.76 26.39 -10.31
C ARG A 140 5.48 26.22 -11.15
N ARG A 141 4.94 24.99 -11.22
CA ARG A 141 3.70 24.71 -11.97
C ARG A 141 2.49 25.42 -11.38
N ALA A 142 2.39 25.50 -10.05
CA ALA A 142 1.31 26.21 -9.37
C ALA A 142 1.35 27.72 -9.68
N ALA A 143 2.52 28.36 -9.57
CA ALA A 143 2.68 29.77 -9.90
C ALA A 143 2.39 30.08 -11.37
N ALA A 144 2.83 29.20 -12.29
CA ALA A 144 2.51 29.33 -13.71
C ALA A 144 1.01 29.17 -14.00
N LYS A 145 0.29 28.35 -13.21
CA LYS A 145 -1.16 28.23 -13.32
C LYS A 145 -1.84 29.53 -12.89
N VAL A 146 -1.49 30.08 -11.71
CA VAL A 146 -2.04 31.36 -11.23
C VAL A 146 -1.84 32.47 -12.25
N LYS A 147 -0.62 32.63 -12.79
CA LYS A 147 -0.34 33.64 -13.83
C LYS A 147 -1.22 33.49 -15.08
N ARG A 148 -1.47 32.25 -15.53
CA ARG A 148 -2.35 31.99 -16.68
C ARG A 148 -3.81 32.29 -16.37
N ASP A 149 -4.26 31.94 -15.17
CA ASP A 149 -5.63 32.20 -14.73
C ASP A 149 -5.87 33.71 -14.57
N ASP A 150 -4.90 34.46 -14.03
CA ASP A 150 -4.93 35.93 -13.93
C ASP A 150 -4.95 36.61 -15.30
N ALA A 151 -4.15 36.13 -16.26
CA ALA A 151 -4.14 36.66 -17.62
C ALA A 151 -5.48 36.45 -18.33
N LYS A 152 -6.09 35.27 -18.16
CA LYS A 152 -7.44 34.99 -18.69
C LYS A 152 -8.52 35.84 -18.02
N ALA A 153 -8.41 36.08 -16.71
CA ALA A 153 -9.35 36.95 -16.02
C ALA A 153 -9.26 38.38 -16.57
N LYS A 154 -8.04 38.92 -16.76
CA LYS A 154 -7.84 40.24 -17.36
C LYS A 154 -8.39 40.33 -18.79
N ASP A 155 -8.18 39.31 -19.61
CA ASP A 155 -8.74 39.22 -20.97
C ASP A 155 -10.27 39.17 -20.97
N PHE A 156 -10.87 38.44 -20.01
CA PHE A 156 -12.33 38.34 -19.88
C PHE A 156 -13.00 39.63 -19.40
N PHE A 157 -12.30 40.45 -18.61
CA PHE A 157 -12.82 41.71 -18.04
C PHE A 157 -12.34 42.96 -18.80
N SER A 158 -11.58 42.81 -19.88
CA SER A 158 -11.14 43.90 -20.75
C SER A 158 -12.04 44.04 -21.97
#